data_AF-A0AAV0VGF3-F1
#
_entry.id   AF-A0AAV0VGF3-F1
#
_cell.length_a   1.000
_cell.length_b   1.000
_cell.length_c   1.000
_cell.angle_alpha   90.00
_cell.angle_beta   90.00
_cell.angle_gamma   90.00
#
_symmetry.space_group_name_H-M   'P 1'
#
loop_
_entity.id
_entity.type
_entity.pdbx_description
1 polymer ?
#
loop_
_entity_poly.entity_id
_entity_poly.type
_entity_poly.pdbx_seq_one_letter_code
_entity_poly.pdbx_strand_id
1 'polypeptide(L)'
;MTISDSPITSNPPAAKKRINWQKFKQVLLRNYPKKIMNLKNPPEIDNEVLLITSSIQSAMTECSYTANQTQVSEPLPPRILQEITIKRNLRKDWQRTRDPAVKTMLNSQI
;
A
#
# COMPACT_ATOMS: atom_id res chain seq x y z
N MET A 1 -13.78 -32.80 -30.85
CA MET A 1 -14.27 -31.74 -29.95
C MET A 1 -13.06 -30.89 -29.59
N THR A 2 -12.86 -29.77 -30.29
CA THR A 2 -11.69 -28.88 -30.11
C THR A 2 -12.07 -27.81 -29.10
N ILE A 3 -11.49 -27.89 -27.90
CA ILE A 3 -11.64 -26.86 -26.87
C ILE A 3 -10.58 -25.79 -27.18
N SER A 4 -11.02 -24.67 -27.74
CA SER A 4 -10.19 -23.47 -27.91
C SER A 4 -10.15 -22.69 -26.60
N ASP A 5 -9.27 -23.11 -25.69
CA ASP A 5 -8.97 -22.34 -24.48
C ASP A 5 -7.90 -21.31 -24.81
N SER A 6 -8.32 -20.17 -25.36
CA SER A 6 -7.50 -18.96 -25.24
C SER A 6 -7.44 -18.61 -23.75
N PRO A 7 -6.25 -18.49 -23.13
CA PRO A 7 -6.17 -18.16 -21.72
C PRO A 7 -6.82 -16.80 -21.48
N ILE A 8 -7.68 -16.73 -20.45
CA ILE A 8 -8.19 -15.46 -19.94
C ILE A 8 -6.96 -14.61 -19.60
N THR A 9 -6.74 -13.54 -20.36
CA THR A 9 -5.77 -12.49 -20.02
C THR A 9 -6.27 -11.78 -18.78
N SER A 10 -6.00 -12.36 -17.60
CA SER A 10 -6.24 -11.67 -16.34
C SER A 10 -5.23 -10.52 -16.27
N ASN A 11 -5.71 -9.30 -16.53
CA ASN A 11 -4.88 -8.13 -16.33
C ASN A 11 -4.47 -8.11 -14.85
N PRO A 12 -3.17 -7.91 -14.55
CA PRO A 12 -2.73 -7.82 -13.16
C PRO A 12 -3.48 -6.68 -12.46
N PRO A 13 -3.85 -6.83 -11.18
CA PRO A 13 -4.47 -5.76 -10.41
C PRO A 13 -3.64 -4.48 -10.48
N ALA A 14 -4.31 -3.34 -10.70
CA ALA A 14 -3.64 -2.05 -10.74
C ALA A 14 -2.88 -1.79 -9.42
N ALA A 15 -1.71 -1.16 -9.52
CA ALA A 15 -0.92 -0.82 -8.35
C ALA A 15 -1.71 0.06 -7.38
N LYS A 16 -1.63 -0.25 -6.08
CA LYS A 16 -2.31 0.53 -5.03
C LYS A 16 -1.76 1.96 -5.03
N LYS A 17 -2.63 2.93 -5.30
CA LYS A 17 -2.32 4.36 -5.16
C LYS A 17 -2.47 4.77 -3.70
N ARG A 18 -1.56 5.63 -3.24
CA ARG A 18 -1.63 6.30 -1.94
C ARG A 18 -1.60 7.80 -2.14
N ILE A 19 -2.16 8.54 -1.20
CA ILE A 19 -2.16 10.01 -1.22
C ILE A 19 -1.19 10.50 -0.16
N ASN A 20 -0.28 11.40 -0.52
CA ASN A 20 0.49 12.16 0.45
C ASN A 20 -0.41 13.25 1.04
N TRP A 21 -0.99 13.00 2.21
CA TRP A 21 -1.94 13.92 2.86
C TRP A 21 -1.34 15.27 3.26
N GLN A 22 -0.06 15.29 3.62
CA GLN A 22 0.63 16.55 3.96
C GLN A 22 0.81 17.42 2.71
N LYS A 23 1.27 16.83 1.60
CA LYS A 23 1.35 17.52 0.31
C LYS A 23 -0.04 17.95 -0.17
N PHE A 24 -1.04 17.07 -0.06
CA PHE A 24 -2.42 17.35 -0.43
C PHE A 24 -2.96 18.60 0.27
N LYS A 25 -2.76 18.71 1.60
CA LYS A 25 -3.17 19.90 2.36
C LYS A 25 -2.54 21.18 1.81
N GLN A 26 -1.24 21.14 1.50
CA GLN A 26 -0.52 22.31 0.97
C GLN A 26 -1.02 22.68 -0.43
N VAL A 27 -1.18 21.69 -1.31
CA VAL A 27 -1.68 21.88 -2.69
C VAL A 27 -3.10 22.40 -2.68
N LEU A 28 -3.98 21.84 -1.84
CA LEU A 28 -5.37 22.29 -1.75
C LEU A 28 -5.47 23.72 -1.25
N LEU A 29 -4.69 24.11 -0.22
CA LEU A 29 -4.66 25.49 0.28
C LEU A 29 -4.08 26.48 -0.73
N ARG A 30 -3.12 26.04 -1.56
CA ARG A 30 -2.57 26.84 -2.67
C ARG A 30 -3.61 27.05 -3.78
N ASN A 31 -4.27 25.97 -4.18
CA ASN A 31 -5.20 25.99 -5.31
C ASN A 31 -6.55 26.62 -4.94
N TYR A 32 -6.96 26.48 -3.68
CA TYR A 32 -8.21 27.01 -3.14
C TYR A 32 -7.94 27.68 -1.78
N PRO A 33 -7.38 28.89 -1.77
CA PRO A 33 -7.13 29.61 -0.54
C PRO A 33 -8.44 29.99 0.12
N LYS A 34 -8.44 30.02 1.46
CA LYS A 34 -9.61 30.35 2.27
C LYS A 34 -10.04 31.80 1.97
N LYS A 35 -11.05 31.98 1.12
CA LYS A 35 -11.59 33.28 0.74
C LYS A 35 -12.97 33.45 1.37
N ILE A 36 -13.26 34.66 1.85
CA ILE A 36 -14.64 35.04 2.21
C ILE A 36 -15.40 35.22 0.89
N MET A 37 -16.36 34.34 0.64
CA MET A 37 -17.18 34.37 -0.58
C MET A 37 -18.56 34.90 -0.24
N ASN A 38 -18.96 35.96 -0.94
CA ASN A 38 -20.33 36.47 -0.90
C ASN A 38 -21.08 35.90 -2.10
N LEU A 39 -21.53 34.65 -1.98
CA LEU A 39 -22.35 33.98 -3.00
C LEU A 39 -23.80 34.46 -2.82
N LYS A 40 -24.35 35.12 -3.84
CA LYS A 40 -25.66 35.80 -3.73
C LYS A 40 -26.74 35.16 -4.59
N ASN A 41 -26.36 34.40 -5.62
CA ASN A 41 -27.31 33.74 -6.51
C ASN A 41 -27.00 32.24 -6.69
N PRO A 42 -28.00 31.42 -7.04
CA PRO A 42 -27.82 29.98 -7.22
C PRO A 42 -26.72 29.59 -8.23
N PRO A 43 -26.58 30.24 -9.41
CA PRO A 43 -25.51 29.92 -10.35
C PRO A 43 -24.10 30.13 -9.80
N GLU A 44 -23.88 31.16 -8.97
CA GLU A 44 -22.61 31.37 -8.28
C GLU A 44 -22.30 30.22 -7.32
N ILE A 45 -23.31 29.71 -6.61
CA ILE A 45 -23.15 28.56 -5.71
C ILE A 45 -22.75 27.31 -6.50
N ASP A 46 -23.43 27.02 -7.60
CA ASP A 46 -23.13 25.85 -8.43
C ASP A 46 -21.72 25.92 -9.03
N ASN A 47 -21.31 27.09 -9.50
CA ASN A 47 -19.96 27.32 -10.00
C ASN A 47 -18.90 27.13 -8.92
N GLU A 48 -19.16 27.60 -7.70
CA GLU A 48 -18.23 27.43 -6.58
C GLU A 48 -18.11 25.97 -6.15
N VAL A 49 -19.21 25.22 -6.15
CA VAL A 49 -19.22 23.77 -5.91
C VAL A 49 -18.39 23.05 -6.98
N LEU A 50 -18.49 23.47 -8.24
CA LEU A 50 -17.68 22.90 -9.32
C LEU A 50 -16.19 23.20 -9.13
N LEU A 51 -15.84 24.44 -8.74
CA LEU A 51 -14.47 24.88 -8.50
C LEU A 51 -13.82 24.11 -7.35
N ILE A 52 -14.50 23.98 -6.22
CA ILE A 52 -13.96 23.25 -5.07
C ILE A 52 -13.81 21.76 -5.40
N THR A 53 -14.78 21.16 -6.10
CA THR A 53 -14.73 19.76 -6.52
C THR A 53 -13.54 19.51 -7.45
N SER A 54 -13.36 20.36 -8.46
CA SER A 54 -12.26 20.27 -9.42
C SER A 54 -10.90 20.46 -8.73
N SER A 55 -10.82 21.39 -7.78
CA SER A 55 -9.60 21.64 -6.99
C SER A 55 -9.22 20.44 -6.14
N ILE A 56 -10.20 19.80 -5.48
CA ILE A 56 -9.99 18.57 -4.70
C ILE A 56 -9.52 17.43 -5.59
N GLN A 57 -10.20 17.19 -6.73
CA GLN A 57 -9.83 16.12 -7.66
C GLN A 57 -8.42 16.31 -8.22
N SER A 58 -8.07 17.54 -8.63
CA SER A 58 -6.74 17.90 -9.09
C SER A 58 -5.67 17.72 -8.01
N ALA A 59 -5.95 18.14 -6.77
CA ALA A 59 -5.04 17.93 -5.65
C ALA A 59 -4.85 16.44 -5.33
N MET A 60 -5.91 15.62 -5.43
CA MET A 60 -5.82 14.17 -5.24
C MET A 60 -4.93 13.53 -6.32
N THR A 61 -5.05 13.91 -7.59
CA THR A 61 -4.23 13.34 -8.66
C THR A 61 -2.77 13.76 -8.53
N GLU A 62 -2.49 15.04 -8.23
CA GLU A 62 -1.12 15.57 -8.04
C GLU A 62 -0.40 14.96 -6.82
N CYS A 63 -1.16 14.62 -5.79
CA CYS A 63 -0.62 14.07 -4.53
C CYS A 63 -0.71 12.55 -4.46
N SER A 64 -1.27 11.91 -5.49
CA SER A 64 -1.28 10.46 -5.63
C SER A 64 0.08 9.96 -6.09
N TYR A 65 0.52 8.87 -5.48
CA TYR A 65 1.70 8.13 -5.91
C TYR A 65 1.40 6.63 -5.89
N THR A 66 2.07 5.89 -6.76
CA THR A 66 2.05 4.42 -6.71
C THR A 66 2.95 3.97 -5.57
N ALA A 67 2.43 3.15 -4.67
CA ALA A 67 3.23 2.55 -3.61
C ALA A 67 4.13 1.46 -4.23
N ASN A 68 5.21 1.87 -4.89
CA ASN A 68 6.20 0.96 -5.50
C ASN A 68 7.31 0.57 -4.52
N GLN A 69 7.26 1.06 -3.30
CA GLN A 69 8.28 0.76 -2.31
C GLN A 69 7.74 -0.32 -1.39
N THR A 70 8.28 -1.53 -1.53
CA THR A 70 8.64 -2.33 -0.37
C THR A 70 9.32 -1.35 0.57
N GLN A 71 8.58 -0.82 1.55
CA GLN A 71 9.23 -0.05 2.59
C GLN A 71 10.32 -0.96 3.09
N VAL A 72 11.57 -0.49 3.00
CA VAL A 72 12.68 -1.19 3.61
C VAL A 72 12.31 -1.20 5.08
N SER A 73 11.66 -2.29 5.51
CA SER A 73 11.40 -2.52 6.92
C SER A 73 12.74 -2.33 7.57
N GLU A 74 12.78 -1.57 8.66
CA GLU A 74 13.99 -1.52 9.46
C GLU A 74 14.46 -2.96 9.67
N PRO A 75 15.76 -3.23 9.46
CA PRO A 75 16.28 -4.57 9.59
C PRO A 75 15.93 -5.08 10.99
N LEU A 76 15.40 -6.30 11.05
CA LEU A 76 15.05 -6.90 12.33
C LEU A 76 16.28 -6.86 13.27
N PRO A 77 16.09 -6.63 14.58
CA PRO A 77 17.20 -6.65 15.52
C PRO A 77 18.03 -7.93 15.39
N PRO A 78 19.37 -7.88 15.57
CA PRO A 78 20.24 -9.04 15.36
C PRO A 78 19.80 -10.31 16.09
N ARG A 79 19.25 -10.15 17.31
CA ARG A 79 18.70 -11.26 18.10
C ARG A 79 17.56 -11.99 17.37
N ILE A 80 16.62 -11.26 16.78
CA ILE A 80 15.48 -11.85 16.05
C ILE A 80 15.98 -12.57 14.80
N LEU A 81 16.97 -12.01 14.09
CA LEU A 81 17.59 -12.67 12.95
C LEU A 81 18.27 -13.99 13.34
N GLN A 82 18.93 -14.02 14.50
CA GLN A 82 19.54 -15.24 15.05
C GLN A 82 18.48 -16.30 15.38
N GLU A 83 17.41 -15.93 16.08
CA GLU A 83 16.29 -16.84 16.40
C GLU A 83 15.63 -17.41 15.12
N ILE A 84 15.39 -16.56 14.11
CA ILE A 84 14.90 -16.98 12.79
C ILE A 84 15.86 -17.98 12.13
N THR A 85 17.16 -17.73 12.20
CA THR A 85 18.20 -18.58 11.60
C THR A 85 18.25 -19.95 12.27
N ILE A 86 18.25 -19.99 13.60
CA ILE A 86 18.20 -21.22 14.38
C ILE A 86 16.98 -22.06 14.00
N LYS A 87 15.79 -21.44 13.99
CA LYS A 87 14.54 -22.12 13.64
C LYS A 87 14.53 -22.65 12.21
N ARG A 88 15.09 -21.89 11.25
CA ARG A 88 15.24 -22.34 9.85
C ARG A 88 16.18 -23.54 9.74
N ASN A 89 17.29 -23.54 10.47
CA ASN A 89 18.24 -24.65 10.49
C ASN A 89 17.60 -25.92 11.06
N LEU A 90 16.92 -25.83 12.20
CA LEU A 90 16.19 -26.96 12.79
C LEU A 90 15.13 -27.52 11.82
N ARG A 91 14.41 -26.66 11.10
CA ARG A 91 13.46 -27.10 10.07
C ARG A 91 14.15 -27.84 8.92
N LYS A 92 15.26 -27.31 8.41
CA LYS A 92 16.04 -27.93 7.34
C LYS A 92 16.57 -29.31 7.78
N ASP A 93 17.08 -29.39 9.00
CA ASP A 93 17.62 -30.64 9.55
C ASP A 93 16.51 -31.67 9.77
N TRP A 94 15.37 -31.29 10.34
CA TRP A 94 14.22 -32.19 10.46
C TRP A 94 13.71 -32.66 9.10
N GLN A 95 13.62 -31.79 8.09
CA GLN A 95 13.17 -32.18 6.75
C GLN A 95 14.09 -33.21 6.10
N ARG A 96 15.41 -33.06 6.30
CA ARG A 96 16.45 -33.95 5.75
C ARG A 96 16.53 -35.29 6.48
N THR A 97 16.51 -35.26 7.82
CA THR A 97 16.81 -36.45 8.65
C THR A 97 15.55 -37.15 9.15
N ARG A 98 14.42 -36.44 9.20
CA ARG A 98 13.17 -36.85 9.86
C ARG A 98 13.36 -37.23 11.34
N ASP A 99 14.43 -36.78 11.98
CA ASP A 99 14.73 -37.06 13.38
C ASP A 99 13.66 -36.46 14.33
N PRO A 100 12.98 -37.29 15.15
CA PRO A 100 12.04 -36.81 16.16
C PRO A 100 12.65 -35.84 17.19
N ALA A 101 13.92 -36.01 17.57
CA ALA A 101 14.56 -35.13 18.54
C ALA A 101 14.69 -33.70 18.00
N VAL A 102 15.11 -33.57 16.74
CA VAL A 102 15.17 -32.28 16.03
C VAL A 102 13.78 -31.66 15.88
N LYS A 103 12.74 -32.49 15.64
CA LYS A 103 11.35 -32.01 15.61
C LYS A 103 10.90 -31.45 16.95
N THR A 104 11.27 -32.09 18.06
CA THR A 104 10.99 -31.58 19.41
C THR A 104 11.65 -30.23 19.65
N MET A 105 12.94 -30.09 19.30
CA MET A 105 13.67 -28.81 19.39
C MET A 105 13.07 -27.71 18.51
N LEU A 106 12.60 -28.05 17.31
CA LEU A 106 11.91 -27.10 16.43
C LEU A 106 10.59 -26.61 17.04
N ASN A 107 9.83 -27.50 17.67
CA ASN A 107 8.55 -27.17 18.28
C ASN A 107 8.71 -26.33 19.56
N SER A 108 9.80 -26.50 20.30
CA SER A 108 10.09 -25.69 21.50
C SER A 108 10.55 -24.26 21.19
N GLN A 109 10.76 -23.91 19.92
CA GLN A 109 11.11 -22.56 19.45
C GLN A 109 9.84 -21.72 19.11
N ILE A 110 8.72 -21.98 19.77
CA ILE A 110 7.43 -21.29 19.60
C ILE A 110 7.03 -20.62 20.90
#